data_AF-A0A6G3XAC8-F1
#
_entry.id   AF-A0A6G3XAC8-F1
#
_cell.length_a   1.000
_cell.length_b   1.000
_cell.length_c   1.000
_cell.angle_alpha   90.00
_cell.angle_beta   90.00
_cell.angle_gamma   90.00
#
_symmetry.space_group_name_H-M   'P 1'
#
loop_
_entity.id
_entity.type
_entity.pdbx_description
1 polymer ?
#
loop_
_entity_poly.entity_id
_entity_poly.type
_entity_poly.pdbx_seq_one_letter_code
_entity_poly.pdbx_strand_id
1 'polypeptide(L)'
;NTSSLSVTQIAATLQDPSRLAGLHFFNPVPLMRIVEVVPGAATRPEIPALLTELVEGCGHRAVTVADTPGFLVNHAGRGLVTEALALLEESVAEPAEIDRIARDVLGLRMGPFELMDLTGLDVTAA
;
A
#
# COMPACT_ATOMS: atom_id res chain seq x y z
N ASN A 1 8.47 9.24 -1.76
CA ASN A 1 7.82 8.11 -1.09
C ASN A 1 6.69 8.68 -0.26
N THR A 2 5.47 8.20 -0.48
CA THR A 2 4.24 8.55 0.24
C THR A 2 3.34 7.31 0.20
N SER A 3 2.47 7.13 1.19
CA SER A 3 1.51 6.02 1.28
C SER A 3 0.05 6.46 1.11
N SER A 4 -0.20 7.78 1.20
CA SER A 4 -1.57 8.35 1.27
C SER A 4 -1.73 9.70 0.54
N LEU A 5 -0.65 10.47 0.35
CA LEU A 5 -0.70 11.74 -0.38
C LEU A 5 -0.77 11.51 -1.90
N SER A 6 -1.65 12.25 -2.59
CA SER A 6 -1.77 12.22 -4.04
C SER A 6 -0.51 12.75 -4.73
N VAL A 7 0.03 11.95 -5.65
CA VAL A 7 1.18 12.34 -6.47
C VAL A 7 0.81 13.52 -7.37
N THR A 8 -0.41 13.53 -7.92
CA THR A 8 -0.95 14.60 -8.75
C THR A 8 -1.03 15.92 -7.99
N GLN A 9 -1.52 15.90 -6.75
CA GLN A 9 -1.60 17.11 -5.92
C GLN A 9 -0.21 17.65 -5.57
N ILE A 10 0.76 16.78 -5.28
CA ILE A 10 2.15 17.19 -5.05
C ILE A 10 2.72 17.83 -6.34
N ALA A 11 2.51 17.20 -7.50
CA ALA A 11 3.00 17.68 -8.79
C ALA A 11 2.47 19.08 -9.14
N ALA A 12 1.21 19.38 -8.82
CA ALA A 12 0.56 20.64 -9.17
C ALA A 12 1.25 21.90 -8.61
N THR A 13 2.12 21.74 -7.61
CA THR A 13 2.89 22.84 -7.01
C THR A 13 4.21 23.13 -7.72
N LEU A 14 4.61 22.29 -8.69
CA LEU A 14 5.88 22.39 -9.39
C LEU A 14 5.76 23.26 -10.65
N GLN A 15 6.85 23.92 -11.02
CA GLN A 15 6.94 24.64 -12.30
C GLN A 15 6.85 23.69 -13.52
N ASP A 16 7.39 22.48 -13.38
CA ASP A 16 7.23 21.39 -14.34
C ASP A 16 6.64 20.19 -13.58
N PRO A 17 5.32 19.96 -13.65
CA PRO A 17 4.68 18.80 -13.00
C PRO A 17 4.97 17.49 -13.72
N SER A 18 5.40 17.54 -15.00
CA SER A 18 5.50 16.37 -15.86
C SER A 18 6.63 15.42 -15.50
N ARG A 19 7.62 15.92 -14.76
CA ARG A 19 8.80 15.17 -14.29
C ARG A 19 8.60 14.45 -12.95
N LEU A 20 7.47 14.63 -12.26
CA LEU A 20 7.21 13.98 -10.97
C LEU A 20 6.51 12.64 -11.16
N ALA A 21 6.90 11.64 -10.39
CA ALA A 21 6.14 10.41 -10.15
C ALA A 21 6.44 9.89 -8.74
N GLY A 22 5.54 9.08 -8.19
CA GLY A 22 5.69 8.43 -6.89
C GLY A 22 6.47 7.11 -6.99
N LEU A 23 7.29 6.86 -5.98
CA LEU A 23 7.83 5.54 -5.64
C LEU A 23 7.47 5.22 -4.20
N HIS A 24 6.64 4.20 -3.99
CA HIS A 24 6.20 3.76 -2.68
C HIS A 24 6.83 2.41 -2.33
N PHE A 25 7.77 2.45 -1.39
CA PHE A 25 8.45 1.29 -0.83
C PHE A 25 7.76 0.86 0.46
N PHE A 26 7.77 -0.45 0.73
CA PHE A 26 7.15 -1.03 1.92
C PHE A 26 8.20 -1.31 3.00
N ASN A 27 7.81 -1.13 4.27
CA ASN A 27 8.68 -1.38 5.42
C ASN A 27 8.71 -2.88 5.79
N PRO A 28 9.87 -3.49 6.10
CA PRO A 28 11.24 -2.96 5.93
C PRO A 28 11.72 -3.03 4.49
N VAL A 29 12.24 -1.90 3.98
CA VAL A 29 12.61 -1.75 2.57
C VAL A 29 13.54 -2.86 2.06
N PRO A 30 14.63 -3.26 2.75
CA PRO A 30 15.51 -4.31 2.23
C PRO A 30 14.88 -5.70 2.15
N LEU A 31 13.79 -5.96 2.87
CA LEU A 31 13.11 -7.26 2.93
C LEU A 31 11.90 -7.31 2.01
N MET A 32 11.24 -6.17 1.79
CA MET A 32 10.05 -6.07 0.96
C MET A 32 10.43 -5.97 -0.52
N ARG A 33 9.92 -6.92 -1.31
CA ARG A 33 10.29 -7.02 -2.73
C ARG A 33 9.46 -6.16 -3.66
N ILE A 34 8.40 -5.50 -3.20
CA ILE A 34 7.50 -4.75 -4.09
C ILE A 34 7.76 -3.26 -3.93
N VAL A 35 7.67 -2.51 -5.02
CA VAL A 35 7.62 -1.04 -5.03
C VAL A 35 6.55 -0.61 -6.00
N GLU A 36 5.66 0.29 -5.56
CA GLU A 36 4.63 0.86 -6.44
C GLU A 36 5.20 2.09 -7.16
N VAL A 37 5.11 2.07 -8.50
CA VAL A 37 5.42 3.21 -9.38
C VAL A 37 4.11 3.93 -9.67
N VAL A 38 4.00 5.18 -9.23
CA VAL A 38 2.73 5.93 -9.24
C VAL A 38 2.85 7.18 -10.11
N PRO A 39 2.55 7.14 -11.42
CA PRO A 39 2.44 8.35 -12.22
C PRO A 39 1.28 9.23 -11.73
N GLY A 40 1.56 10.53 -11.59
CA GLY A 40 0.51 11.54 -11.44
C GLY A 40 -0.12 11.89 -12.79
N ALA A 41 -1.21 12.66 -12.77
CA ALA A 41 -1.98 12.97 -13.98
C ALA A 41 -1.19 13.66 -15.11
N ALA A 42 -0.14 14.41 -14.78
CA ALA A 42 0.70 15.12 -15.73
C ALA A 42 2.04 14.43 -16.04
N THR A 43 2.34 13.30 -15.38
CA THR A 43 3.63 12.61 -15.52
C THR A 43 3.87 12.20 -16.97
N ARG A 44 5.07 12.48 -17.49
CA ARG A 44 5.44 12.11 -18.86
C ARG A 44 5.45 10.59 -19.04
N PRO A 45 4.98 10.06 -20.19
CA PRO A 45 4.77 8.64 -20.40
C PRO A 45 6.05 7.79 -20.32
N GLU A 46 7.23 8.37 -20.54
CA GLU A 46 8.51 7.66 -20.44
C GLU A 46 8.99 7.45 -18.98
N ILE A 47 8.51 8.25 -18.02
CA ILE A 47 8.99 8.21 -16.63
C ILE A 47 8.66 6.88 -15.93
N PRO A 48 7.44 6.32 -16.02
CA PRO A 48 7.14 5.04 -15.37
C PRO A 48 8.04 3.89 -15.83
N ALA A 49 8.40 3.83 -17.12
CA ALA A 49 9.31 2.81 -17.64
C ALA A 49 10.72 2.95 -17.06
N LEU A 50 11.25 4.18 -17.03
CA LEU A 50 12.56 4.47 -16.43
C LEU A 50 12.59 4.16 -14.93
N LEU A 51 11.53 4.46 -14.20
CA LEU A 51 11.42 4.13 -12.77
C LEU A 51 11.28 2.62 -12.54
N THR A 52 10.59 1.91 -13.43
CA THR A 52 10.48 0.45 -13.39
C THR A 52 11.86 -0.18 -13.51
N GLU A 53 12.65 0.23 -14.52
CA GLU A 53 14.03 -0.23 -14.71
C GLU A 53 14.92 0.09 -13.50
N LEU A 54 14.79 1.29 -12.93
CA LEU A 54 15.53 1.67 -11.73
C LEU A 54 15.21 0.75 -10.54
N VAL A 55 13.92 0.50 -10.27
CA VAL A 55 13.46 -0.33 -9.16
C VAL A 55 13.92 -1.78 -9.33
N GLU A 56 13.80 -2.32 -10.54
CA GLU A 56 14.27 -3.67 -10.87
C GLU A 56 15.78 -3.80 -10.77
N GLY A 57 16.54 -2.78 -11.19
CA GLY A 57 17.98 -2.70 -11.00
C GLY A 57 18.42 -2.67 -9.53
N CYS A 58 17.55 -2.22 -8.62
CA CYS A 58 17.76 -2.28 -7.18
C CYS A 58 17.38 -3.62 -6.53
N GLY A 59 16.89 -4.61 -7.31
CA GLY A 59 16.49 -5.92 -6.81
C GLY A 59 15.07 -5.99 -6.25
N HIS A 60 14.25 -4.97 -6.50
CA HIS A 60 12.82 -4.97 -6.19
C HIS A 60 12.01 -5.31 -7.46
N ARG A 61 10.72 -5.55 -7.27
CA ARG A 61 9.72 -5.77 -8.31
C ARG A 61 8.84 -4.52 -8.37
N ALA A 62 8.93 -3.81 -9.49
CA ALA A 62 8.09 -2.66 -9.76
C ALA A 62 6.66 -3.10 -10.12
N VAL A 63 5.68 -2.32 -9.68
CA VAL A 63 4.28 -2.42 -10.12
C VAL A 63 3.77 -1.01 -10.39
N THR A 64 3.37 -0.73 -11.64
CA THR A 64 2.79 0.57 -11.98
C THR A 64 1.32 0.60 -11.60
N VAL A 65 0.91 1.60 -10.83
CA VAL A 65 -0.44 1.75 -10.28
C VAL A 65 -0.93 3.18 -10.43
N ALA A 66 -2.25 3.38 -10.49
CA ALA A 66 -2.83 4.72 -10.61
C ALA A 66 -2.69 5.51 -9.29
N ASP A 67 -2.65 6.85 -9.41
CA ASP A 67 -2.68 7.78 -8.27
C ASP A 67 -4.10 7.84 -7.66
N THR A 68 -4.44 6.82 -6.89
CA THR A 68 -5.67 6.74 -6.10
C THR A 68 -5.36 6.65 -4.60
N PRO A 69 -6.27 7.07 -3.70
CA PRO A 69 -6.04 6.94 -2.26
C PRO A 69 -5.68 5.51 -1.85
N GLY A 70 -4.51 5.36 -1.23
CA GLY A 70 -3.95 4.06 -0.82
C GLY A 70 -3.34 3.21 -1.94
N PHE A 71 -3.22 3.76 -3.16
CA PHE A 71 -2.66 3.09 -4.34
C PHE A 71 -3.27 1.70 -4.55
N LEU A 72 -2.45 0.64 -4.60
CA LEU A 72 -2.95 -0.72 -4.76
C LEU A 72 -2.93 -1.49 -3.43
N VAL A 73 -1.75 -1.61 -2.79
CA VAL A 73 -1.58 -2.49 -1.63
C VAL A 73 -2.35 -1.98 -0.41
N ASN A 74 -2.22 -0.69 -0.07
CA ASN A 74 -2.93 -0.13 1.09
C ASN A 74 -4.44 -0.10 0.83
N HIS A 75 -4.85 0.19 -0.42
CA HIS A 75 -6.26 0.16 -0.81
C HIS A 75 -6.88 -1.24 -0.61
N ALA A 76 -6.20 -2.29 -1.09
CA ALA A 76 -6.62 -3.67 -0.88
C ALA A 76 -6.62 -4.07 0.61
N GLY A 77 -5.59 -3.66 1.35
CA GLY A 77 -5.45 -3.95 2.79
C GLY A 77 -6.58 -3.36 3.65
N ARG A 78 -7.11 -2.18 3.30
CA ARG A 78 -8.25 -1.57 4.01
C ARG A 78 -9.50 -2.46 3.98
N GLY A 79 -9.72 -3.21 2.89
CA GLY A 79 -10.83 -4.15 2.81
C GLY A 79 -10.75 -5.24 3.89
N LEU A 80 -9.56 -5.82 4.07
CA LEU A 80 -9.33 -6.86 5.09
C LEU A 80 -9.58 -6.35 6.50
N VAL A 81 -9.04 -5.17 6.84
CA VAL A 81 -9.20 -4.57 8.17
C VAL A 81 -10.66 -4.18 8.44
N THR A 82 -11.33 -3.58 7.46
CA THR A 82 -12.73 -3.15 7.59
C THR A 82 -13.63 -4.35 7.86
N GLU A 83 -13.45 -5.45 7.11
CA GLU A 83 -14.25 -6.66 7.29
C GLU A 83 -13.97 -7.34 8.63
N ALA A 84 -12.71 -7.38 9.07
CA ALA A 84 -12.35 -7.92 10.37
C ALA A 84 -13.04 -7.17 11.52
N LEU A 85 -13.08 -5.83 11.45
CA LEU A 85 -13.78 -5.00 12.43
C LEU A 85 -15.29 -5.22 12.40
N ALA A 86 -15.88 -5.41 11.22
CA ALA A 86 -17.31 -5.74 11.09
C ALA A 86 -17.65 -7.08 11.75
N LEU A 87 -16.84 -8.12 11.53
CA LEU A 87 -17.02 -9.43 12.19
C LEU A 87 -16.96 -9.33 13.72
N LEU A 88 -16.09 -8.46 14.24
CA LEU A 88 -16.00 -8.20 15.67
C LEU A 88 -17.21 -7.42 16.19
N GLU A 89 -17.64 -6.38 15.48
CA GLU A 89 -18.83 -5.58 15.82
C GLU A 89 -20.09 -6.44 15.88
N GLU A 90 -20.26 -7.36 14.93
CA GLU A 90 -21.37 -8.31 14.85
C GLU A 90 -21.24 -9.47 15.85
N SER A 91 -20.18 -9.50 16.66
CA SER A 91 -19.89 -10.58 17.64
C SER A 91 -19.84 -11.97 17.01
N VAL A 92 -19.35 -12.08 15.77
CA VAL A 92 -19.24 -13.37 15.05
C VAL A 92 -18.21 -14.27 15.74
N ALA A 93 -17.07 -13.70 16.16
CA ALA A 93 -16.01 -14.39 16.88
C ALA A 93 -15.09 -13.38 17.61
N GLU A 94 -14.33 -13.89 18.58
CA GLU A 94 -13.27 -13.11 19.24
C GLU A 94 -12.09 -12.84 18.28
N PRO A 95 -11.33 -11.73 18.46
CA PRO A 95 -10.22 -11.36 17.57
C PRO A 95 -9.22 -12.49 17.29
N ALA A 96 -8.90 -13.29 18.30
CA ALA A 96 -7.96 -14.40 18.17
C ALA A 96 -8.44 -15.51 17.21
N GLU A 97 -9.75 -15.78 17.18
CA GLU A 97 -10.34 -16.77 16.25
C GLU A 97 -10.46 -16.19 14.84
N ILE A 98 -10.78 -14.90 14.70
CA ILE A 98 -10.77 -14.22 13.39
C ILE A 98 -9.36 -14.26 12.78
N ASP A 99 -8.35 -13.95 13.58
CA ASP A 99 -6.94 -14.01 13.17
C ASP A 99 -6.50 -15.43 12.81
N ARG A 100 -6.95 -16.42 13.57
CA ARG A 100 -6.68 -17.82 13.28
C ARG A 100 -7.27 -18.26 11.95
N ILE A 101 -8.53 -17.93 11.67
CA ILE A 101 -9.16 -18.26 10.37
C ILE A 101 -8.48 -17.51 9.23
N ALA A 102 -8.09 -16.25 9.43
CA ALA A 102 -7.34 -15.50 8.45
C ALA A 102 -5.99 -16.17 8.08
N ARG A 103 -5.30 -16.76 9.05
CA ARG A 103 -4.07 -17.52 8.78
C ARG A 103 -4.35 -18.91 8.18
N ASP A 104 -5.19 -19.70 8.85
CA ASP A 104 -5.35 -21.13 8.58
C ASP A 104 -6.17 -21.38 7.30
N VAL A 105 -7.11 -20.49 6.96
CA VAL A 105 -8.04 -20.64 5.82
C VAL A 105 -7.70 -19.69 4.68
N LEU A 106 -7.46 -18.41 4.96
CA LEU A 106 -7.14 -17.42 3.92
C LEU A 106 -5.66 -17.42 3.53
N GLY A 107 -4.82 -18.14 4.29
CA GLY A 107 -3.38 -18.27 4.01
C GLY A 107 -2.59 -17.00 4.29
N LEU A 108 -3.12 -16.08 5.09
CA LEU A 108 -2.39 -14.88 5.49
C LEU A 108 -1.28 -15.24 6.47
N ARG A 109 -0.15 -14.53 6.39
CA ARG A 109 0.97 -14.75 7.31
C ARG A 109 0.64 -14.31 8.75
N MET A 110 -0.24 -13.33 8.89
CA MET A 110 -0.65 -12.70 10.13
C MET A 110 -2.13 -12.35 10.04
N GLY A 111 -2.86 -12.48 11.14
CA GLY A 111 -4.27 -12.11 11.18
C GLY A 111 -4.46 -10.59 11.10
N PRO A 112 -5.66 -10.10 10.73
CA PRO A 112 -5.94 -8.67 10.67
C PRO A 112 -5.74 -7.95 12.01
N PHE A 113 -6.10 -8.53 13.15
CA PHE A 113 -5.95 -7.87 14.46
C PHE A 113 -4.50 -7.86 14.93
N GLU A 114 -3.79 -8.98 14.83
CA GLU A 114 -2.33 -9.03 15.02
C GLU A 114 -1.59 -8.02 14.14
N LEU A 115 -2.00 -7.86 12.88
CA LEU A 115 -1.39 -6.91 11.96
C LEU A 115 -1.66 -5.45 12.40
N MET A 116 -2.87 -5.16 12.87
CA MET A 116 -3.21 -3.86 13.43
C MET A 116 -2.40 -3.54 14.68
N ASP A 117 -2.24 -4.49 15.60
CA ASP A 117 -1.42 -4.32 16.81
C ASP A 117 0.05 -4.09 16.47
N LEU A 118 0.59 -4.81 15.48
CA LEU A 118 1.97 -4.64 15.04
C LEU A 118 2.20 -3.28 14.34
N THR A 119 1.22 -2.83 13.56
CA THR A 119 1.31 -1.57 12.79
C THR A 119 1.06 -0.35 13.65
N GLY A 120 0.20 -0.49 14.67
CA GLY A 120 -0.38 0.61 15.43
C GLY A 120 -1.77 0.98 14.89
N LEU A 121 -2.74 1.11 15.81
CA LEU A 121 -4.12 1.48 15.46
C LEU A 121 -4.21 2.92 14.94
N ASP A 122 -3.36 3.81 15.44
CA ASP A 122 -3.24 5.20 14.98
C ASP A 122 -2.76 5.28 13.53
N VAL A 123 -1.79 4.44 13.15
CA VAL A 123 -1.28 4.35 11.78
C VAL A 123 -2.31 3.69 10.86
N THR A 124 -3.01 2.68 11.35
CA THR A 124 -4.05 1.97 10.58
C THR A 124 -5.27 2.84 10.29
N ALA A 125 -5.62 3.73 11.22
CA ALA A 125 -6.75 4.65 11.08
C ALA A 125 -6.46 5.88 10.20
N ALA A 126 -5.17 6.15 9.91
CA ALA A 126 -4.70 7.30 9.13
C ALA A 126 -4.80 7.08 7.61
#